data_AF-A0A5B1QX40-F1
#
_entry.id   AF-A0A5B1QX40-F1
#
_cell.length_a   1.000
_cell.length_b   1.000
_cell.length_c   1.000
_cell.angle_alpha   90.00
_cell.angle_beta   90.00
_cell.angle_gamma   90.00
#
_symmetry.space_group_name_H-M   'P 1'
#
loop_
_entity.id
_entity.type
_entity.pdbx_description
1 polymer ?
#
loop_
_entity_poly.entity_id
_entity_poly.type
_entity_poly.pdbx_seq_one_letter_code
_entity_poly.pdbx_strand_id
1 'polypeptide(L)'
;MRPCRNVATNRYTGDDYPLTWPIPEPGPVMVAVEPTVHYQMNGTEASDQWNAMIPNNGMIYLGEHSRPFSIAMVHQLRCVDILRTATAHAQGWDDATHPPELVRHCLNYLRQAVLCQSDVTLDSVLGNPAHAYSDTAQCRDWDVVYREMLRNQAEHLA
;
A
#
# COMPACT_ATOMS: atom_id res chain seq x y z
N MET A 1 -3.46 -14.29 24.08
CA MET A 1 -2.28 -14.20 23.19
C MET A 1 -2.22 -15.48 22.36
N ARG A 2 -2.33 -15.40 21.03
CA ARG A 2 -2.15 -16.56 20.15
C ARG A 2 -0.64 -16.90 20.12
N PRO A 3 -0.23 -18.16 20.32
CA PRO A 3 1.18 -18.54 20.25
C PRO A 3 1.72 -18.30 18.83
N CYS A 4 2.96 -17.83 18.71
CA CYS A 4 3.68 -17.68 17.45
C CYS A 4 3.78 -19.08 16.79
N ARG A 5 2.89 -19.36 15.82
CA ARG A 5 3.00 -20.59 15.02
C ARG A 5 4.22 -20.47 14.12
N ASN A 6 5.02 -21.52 14.11
CA ASN A 6 6.20 -21.61 13.26
C ASN A 6 5.73 -21.53 11.79
N VAL A 7 6.33 -20.62 11.01
CA VAL A 7 5.90 -20.34 9.62
C VAL A 7 5.87 -21.62 8.76
N ALA A 8 6.76 -22.57 9.07
CA ALA A 8 6.95 -23.83 8.35
C ALA A 8 5.82 -24.87 8.49
N THR A 9 4.78 -24.65 9.33
CA THR A 9 3.72 -25.64 9.55
C THR A 9 2.30 -25.18 9.17
N ASN A 10 2.17 -24.00 8.54
CA ASN A 10 0.84 -23.46 8.21
C ASN A 10 0.24 -24.15 6.98
N ARG A 11 -1.02 -24.59 7.09
CA ARG A 11 -1.78 -25.20 6.00
C ARG A 11 -2.49 -24.18 5.11
N TYR A 12 -2.52 -22.91 5.52
CA TYR A 12 -3.24 -21.81 4.87
C TYR A 12 -4.75 -22.03 4.74
N THR A 13 -5.32 -22.95 5.53
CA THR A 13 -6.76 -23.23 5.59
C THR A 13 -7.39 -22.59 6.83
N GLY A 14 -8.60 -22.03 6.70
CA GLY A 14 -9.29 -21.35 7.81
C GLY A 14 -8.43 -20.23 8.43
N ASP A 15 -8.09 -20.38 9.71
CA ASP A 15 -7.25 -19.45 10.48
C ASP A 15 -5.76 -19.86 10.56
N ASP A 16 -5.36 -20.92 9.85
CA ASP A 16 -4.00 -21.49 9.92
C ASP A 16 -3.04 -20.87 8.91
N TYR A 17 -2.72 -19.59 9.11
CA TYR A 17 -1.76 -18.82 8.31
C TYR A 17 -0.99 -17.84 9.21
N PRO A 18 0.25 -17.48 8.85
CA PRO A 18 1.01 -16.48 9.60
C PRO A 18 0.39 -15.09 9.38
N LEU A 19 0.51 -14.20 10.36
CA LEU A 19 0.06 -12.80 10.22
C LEU A 19 0.95 -11.99 9.28
N THR A 20 2.17 -12.46 9.04
CA THR A 20 3.17 -11.83 8.18
C THR A 20 3.53 -12.79 7.06
N TRP A 21 3.74 -12.23 5.87
CA TRP A 21 4.20 -12.99 4.73
C TRP A 21 5.71 -13.20 4.83
N PRO A 22 6.22 -14.46 4.85
CA PRO A 22 7.64 -14.74 5.05
C PRO A 22 8.45 -14.52 3.76
N ILE A 23 8.83 -13.27 3.52
CA ILE A 23 9.75 -12.86 2.46
C ILE A 23 11.11 -12.47 3.06
N PRO A 24 12.18 -12.31 2.25
CA PRO A 24 13.41 -11.71 2.73
C PRO A 24 13.12 -10.38 3.43
N GLU A 25 13.75 -10.14 4.57
CA GLU A 25 13.55 -8.90 5.33
C GLU A 25 13.98 -7.69 4.50
N PRO A 26 13.08 -6.71 4.27
CA PRO A 26 13.44 -5.47 3.60
C PRO A 26 14.54 -4.71 4.33
N GLY A 27 15.64 -4.40 3.62
CA GLY A 27 16.70 -3.54 4.13
C GLY A 27 16.28 -2.07 4.21
N PRO A 28 17.11 -1.19 4.80
CA PRO A 28 16.86 0.24 4.80
C PRO A 28 17.14 0.86 3.42
N VAL A 29 16.30 1.81 3.01
CA VAL A 29 16.50 2.66 1.83
C VAL A 29 16.22 4.12 2.20
N MET A 30 16.93 5.06 1.59
CA MET A 30 16.70 6.49 1.80
C MET A 30 15.87 7.05 0.64
N VAL A 31 14.86 7.85 0.97
CA VAL A 31 13.89 8.39 0.00
C VAL A 31 13.71 9.87 0.24
N ALA A 32 13.97 10.69 -0.78
CA ALA A 32 13.60 12.10 -0.72
C ALA A 32 12.08 12.23 -0.92
N VAL A 33 11.41 12.93 -0.01
CA VAL A 33 9.99 13.27 -0.17
C VAL A 33 9.91 14.57 -0.97
N GLU A 34 9.72 14.46 -2.27
CA GLU A 34 9.71 15.60 -3.19
C GLU A 34 8.45 15.65 -4.06
N PRO A 35 8.08 16.84 -4.57
CA PRO A 35 7.02 16.95 -5.57
C PRO A 35 7.34 16.09 -6.79
N THR A 36 6.33 15.38 -7.29
CA THR A 36 6.48 14.49 -8.45
C THR A 36 5.61 14.94 -9.60
N VAL A 37 6.11 14.76 -10.83
CA VAL A 37 5.33 14.88 -12.07
C VAL A 37 4.45 13.66 -12.31
N HIS A 38 4.68 12.57 -11.58
CA HIS A 38 3.84 11.36 -11.58
C HIS A 38 2.76 11.43 -10.50
N TYR A 39 1.82 10.49 -10.53
CA TYR A 39 0.75 10.34 -9.55
C TYR A 39 -0.12 11.60 -9.41
N GLN A 40 -0.42 12.24 -10.54
CA GLN A 40 -1.28 13.43 -10.57
C GLN A 40 -2.70 13.08 -10.07
N MET A 41 -3.40 14.09 -9.55
CA MET A 41 -4.78 13.90 -9.05
C MET A 41 -5.76 13.48 -10.15
N ASN A 42 -5.56 14.01 -11.35
CA ASN A 42 -6.34 13.74 -12.57
C ASN A 42 -5.45 13.89 -13.81
N GLY A 43 -6.02 13.66 -14.99
CA GLY A 43 -5.33 13.77 -16.28
C GLY A 43 -5.24 12.43 -17.01
N THR A 44 -4.81 12.48 -18.27
CA THR A 44 -4.84 11.33 -19.19
C THR A 44 -4.01 10.14 -18.71
N GLU A 45 -2.90 10.39 -18.01
CA GLU A 45 -1.99 9.35 -17.51
C GLU A 45 -2.19 9.02 -16.03
N ALA A 46 -3.00 9.80 -15.30
CA ALA A 46 -3.10 9.68 -13.85
C ALA A 46 -3.56 8.27 -13.46
N SER A 47 -4.69 7.82 -14.00
CA SER A 47 -5.23 6.49 -13.71
C SER A 47 -4.23 5.37 -14.01
N ASP A 48 -3.47 5.47 -15.10
CA ASP A 48 -2.47 4.45 -15.45
C ASP A 48 -1.31 4.42 -14.45
N GLN A 49 -0.82 5.59 -14.02
CA GLN A 49 0.24 5.70 -13.02
C GLN A 49 -0.20 5.14 -11.67
N TRP A 50 -1.42 5.48 -11.21
CA TRP A 50 -1.97 4.95 -9.96
C TRP A 50 -2.24 3.44 -10.03
N ASN A 51 -2.75 2.95 -11.16
CA ASN A 51 -2.96 1.51 -11.38
C ASN A 51 -1.64 0.74 -11.41
N ALA A 52 -0.57 1.32 -11.95
CA ALA A 52 0.75 0.68 -12.05
C ALA A 52 1.40 0.37 -10.68
N MET A 53 0.93 0.97 -9.59
CA MET A 53 1.41 0.66 -8.24
C MET A 53 1.05 -0.76 -7.79
N ILE A 54 0.08 -1.42 -8.45
CA ILE A 54 -0.43 -2.73 -8.01
C ILE A 54 -0.23 -3.75 -9.13
N PRO A 55 0.75 -4.67 -8.99
CA PRO A 55 0.97 -5.70 -9.98
C PRO A 55 -0.23 -6.64 -10.13
N ASN A 56 -0.62 -6.90 -11.38
CA ASN A 56 -1.70 -7.80 -11.76
C ASN A 56 -3.00 -7.49 -10.98
N ASN A 57 -3.47 -8.41 -10.13
CA ASN A 57 -4.69 -8.23 -9.35
C ASN A 57 -4.45 -7.72 -7.91
N GLY A 58 -3.20 -7.53 -7.50
CA GLY A 58 -2.86 -7.07 -6.16
C GLY A 58 -2.86 -8.14 -5.07
N MET A 59 -3.00 -9.41 -5.46
CA MET A 59 -3.07 -10.54 -4.53
C MET A 59 -1.82 -11.41 -4.64
N ILE A 60 -1.50 -12.09 -3.55
CA ILE A 60 -0.58 -13.22 -3.50
C ILE A 60 -1.37 -14.49 -3.16
N TYR A 61 -0.80 -15.64 -3.49
CA TYR A 61 -1.42 -16.94 -3.36
C TYR A 61 -0.52 -17.83 -2.53
N LEU A 62 -1.03 -18.37 -1.42
CA LEU A 62 -0.23 -19.14 -0.46
C LEU A 62 -0.90 -20.48 -0.12
N GLY A 63 -0.06 -21.47 0.19
CA GLY A 63 -0.46 -22.83 0.54
C GLY A 63 -0.84 -23.69 -0.66
N GLU A 64 -1.11 -24.96 -0.38
CA GLU A 64 -1.38 -25.99 -1.40
C GLU A 64 -2.61 -25.69 -2.29
N HIS A 65 -3.56 -24.90 -1.76
CA HIS A 65 -4.79 -24.54 -2.47
C HIS A 65 -4.75 -23.13 -3.07
N SER A 66 -3.58 -22.51 -3.17
CA SER A 66 -3.42 -21.17 -3.76
C SER A 66 -4.41 -20.17 -3.15
N ARG A 67 -4.48 -20.11 -1.81
CA ARG A 67 -5.43 -19.21 -1.14
C ARG A 67 -5.01 -17.76 -1.39
N PRO A 68 -5.92 -16.88 -1.83
CA PRO A 68 -5.58 -15.47 -2.06
C PRO A 68 -5.43 -14.70 -0.75
N PHE A 69 -4.42 -13.85 -0.69
CA PHE A 69 -4.18 -12.86 0.38
C PHE A 69 -3.81 -11.51 -0.24
N SER A 70 -4.20 -10.42 0.43
CA SER A 70 -3.71 -9.08 0.10
C SER A 70 -2.62 -8.68 1.09
N ILE A 71 -1.56 -8.06 0.60
CA ILE A 71 -0.50 -7.49 1.42
C ILE A 71 -0.96 -6.11 1.91
N ALA A 72 -0.69 -5.78 3.18
CA ALA A 72 -1.10 -4.51 3.78
C ALA A 72 -0.66 -3.28 2.95
N MET A 73 0.58 -3.28 2.44
CA MET A 73 1.11 -2.24 1.54
C MET A 73 0.21 -2.05 0.31
N VAL A 74 -0.15 -3.14 -0.38
CA VAL A 74 -0.99 -3.10 -1.58
C VAL A 74 -2.40 -2.60 -1.26
N HIS A 75 -2.98 -3.03 -0.13
CA HIS A 75 -4.29 -2.54 0.30
C HIS A 75 -4.25 -1.04 0.60
N GLN A 76 -3.21 -0.57 1.30
CA GLN A 76 -3.00 0.86 1.57
C GLN A 76 -2.90 1.66 0.27
N LEU A 77 -2.10 1.22 -0.70
CA LEU A 77 -1.95 1.89 -2.00
C LEU A 77 -3.28 1.95 -2.77
N ARG A 78 -4.06 0.88 -2.76
CA ARG A 78 -5.40 0.86 -3.37
C ARG A 78 -6.35 1.84 -2.66
N CYS A 79 -6.31 1.91 -1.33
CA CYS A 79 -7.09 2.88 -0.57
C CYS A 79 -6.71 4.32 -0.92
N VAL A 80 -5.43 4.62 -1.15
CA VAL A 80 -4.99 5.97 -1.56
C VAL A 80 -5.60 6.35 -2.92
N ASP A 81 -5.57 5.46 -3.91
CA ASP A 81 -6.16 5.74 -5.24
C ASP A 81 -7.69 5.92 -5.19
N ILE A 82 -8.38 5.14 -4.35
CA ILE A 82 -9.82 5.32 -4.10
C ILE A 82 -10.10 6.73 -3.54
N LEU A 83 -9.30 7.19 -2.57
CA LEU A 83 -9.45 8.52 -1.98
C LEU A 83 -9.11 9.62 -2.98
N ARG A 84 -8.10 9.43 -3.84
CA ARG A 84 -7.78 10.34 -4.94
C ARG A 84 -8.98 10.49 -5.87
N THR A 85 -9.53 9.38 -6.36
CA THR A 85 -10.66 9.38 -7.30
C THR A 85 -11.88 10.07 -6.70
N ALA A 86 -12.20 9.77 -5.43
CA ALA A 86 -13.28 10.45 -4.71
C ALA A 86 -13.04 11.96 -4.54
N THR A 87 -11.78 12.37 -4.33
CA THR A 87 -11.39 13.79 -4.22
C THR A 87 -11.50 14.50 -5.57
N ALA A 88 -11.00 13.89 -6.65
CA ALA A 88 -11.13 14.44 -8.00
C ALA A 88 -12.60 14.63 -8.40
N HIS A 89 -13.45 13.65 -8.07
CA HIS A 89 -14.89 13.76 -8.26
C HIS A 89 -15.52 14.92 -7.49
N ALA A 90 -15.20 15.06 -6.21
CA ALA A 90 -15.72 16.15 -5.38
C ALA A 90 -15.31 17.54 -5.88
N GLN A 91 -14.16 17.65 -6.57
CA GLN A 91 -13.69 18.88 -7.20
C GLN A 91 -14.30 19.12 -8.61
N GLY A 92 -15.10 18.19 -9.14
CA GLY A 92 -15.63 18.25 -10.50
C GLY A 92 -14.56 18.05 -11.57
N TRP A 93 -13.43 17.41 -11.23
CA TRP A 93 -12.33 17.14 -12.15
C TRP A 93 -12.50 15.84 -12.92
N ASP A 94 -13.30 14.92 -12.40
CA ASP A 94 -13.58 13.61 -12.99
C ASP A 94 -15.01 13.16 -12.61
N ASP A 95 -15.63 12.36 -13.46
CA ASP A 95 -16.93 11.74 -13.21
C ASP A 95 -16.80 10.41 -12.44
N ALA A 96 -15.62 9.79 -12.48
CA ALA A 96 -15.34 8.54 -11.79
C ALA A 96 -15.39 8.72 -10.26
N THR A 97 -16.12 7.85 -9.56
CA THR A 97 -16.23 7.89 -8.10
C THR A 97 -16.47 6.51 -7.50
N HIS A 98 -16.40 6.42 -6.17
CA HIS A 98 -16.64 5.22 -5.39
C HIS A 98 -17.81 5.40 -4.41
N PRO A 99 -18.48 4.32 -4.00
CA PRO A 99 -19.52 4.39 -2.98
C PRO A 99 -18.99 5.05 -1.69
N PRO A 100 -19.77 5.93 -1.02
CA PRO A 100 -19.33 6.62 0.20
C PRO A 100 -18.85 5.68 1.30
N GLU A 101 -19.45 4.49 1.41
CA GLU A 101 -19.04 3.49 2.39
C GLU A 101 -17.63 2.94 2.14
N LEU A 102 -17.24 2.79 0.88
CA LEU A 102 -15.89 2.37 0.51
C LEU A 102 -14.87 3.47 0.80
N VAL A 103 -15.21 4.72 0.49
CA VAL A 103 -14.36 5.90 0.80
C VAL A 103 -14.14 6.00 2.31
N ARG A 104 -15.20 5.85 3.12
CA ARG A 104 -15.15 5.85 4.59
C ARG A 104 -14.31 4.68 5.13
N HIS A 105 -14.44 3.50 4.54
CA HIS A 105 -13.59 2.34 4.87
C HIS A 105 -12.12 2.65 4.63
N CYS A 106 -11.77 3.14 3.44
CA CYS A 106 -10.39 3.43 3.04
C CYS A 106 -9.77 4.51 3.94
N LEU A 107 -10.52 5.59 4.22
CA LEU A 107 -10.06 6.66 5.11
C LEU A 107 -9.78 6.14 6.53
N ASN A 108 -10.68 5.33 7.09
CA ASN A 108 -10.47 4.77 8.42
C ASN A 108 -9.35 3.72 8.45
N TYR A 109 -9.18 2.92 7.40
CA TYR A 109 -8.09 1.95 7.28
C TYR A 109 -6.72 2.65 7.25
N LEU A 110 -6.57 3.69 6.43
CA LEU A 110 -5.34 4.48 6.35
C LEU A 110 -5.05 5.21 7.67
N ARG A 111 -6.07 5.79 8.34
CA ARG A 111 -5.90 6.36 9.68
C ARG A 111 -5.36 5.35 10.67
N GLN A 112 -5.89 4.12 10.68
CA GLN A 112 -5.40 3.06 11.57
C GLN A 112 -3.98 2.62 11.19
N ALA A 113 -3.66 2.51 9.90
CA ALA A 113 -2.31 2.18 9.45
C ALA A 113 -1.26 3.19 9.92
N VAL A 114 -1.56 4.49 9.79
CA VAL A 114 -0.71 5.58 10.31
C VAL A 114 -0.53 5.47 11.81
N LEU A 115 -1.61 5.30 12.57
CA LEU A 115 -1.54 5.18 14.04
C LEU A 115 -0.75 3.94 14.49
N CYS A 116 -0.83 2.83 13.75
CA CYS A 116 -0.08 1.61 14.06
C CYS A 116 1.43 1.75 13.82
N GLN A 117 1.85 2.67 12.94
CA GLN A 117 3.28 2.91 12.66
C GLN A 117 3.83 4.15 13.38
N SER A 118 2.97 5.08 13.82
CA SER A 118 3.28 6.26 14.67
C SER A 118 4.71 6.79 14.48
N ASP A 119 5.00 7.25 13.26
CA ASP A 119 6.30 7.84 12.92
C ASP A 119 6.51 9.14 13.71
N VAL A 120 7.66 9.27 14.37
CA VAL A 120 8.05 10.41 15.21
C VAL A 120 9.12 11.29 14.56
N THR A 121 9.39 11.08 13.27
CA THR A 121 10.29 11.92 12.47
C THR A 121 9.76 13.36 12.42
N LEU A 122 10.66 14.33 12.57
CA LEU A 122 10.30 15.75 12.55
C LEU A 122 10.32 16.29 11.12
N ASP A 123 9.25 16.97 10.72
CA ASP A 123 9.23 17.78 9.51
C ASP A 123 9.79 19.18 9.78
N SER A 124 10.61 19.67 8.85
CA SER A 124 11.09 21.04 8.91
C SER A 124 9.95 22.02 8.61
N VAL A 125 9.89 23.15 9.33
CA VAL A 125 8.88 24.18 9.08
C VAL A 125 9.53 25.36 8.37
N LEU A 126 9.20 25.56 7.10
CA LEU A 126 9.84 26.54 6.22
C LEU A 126 8.78 27.45 5.55
N GLY A 127 9.21 28.63 5.11
CA GLY A 127 8.39 29.56 4.31
C GLY A 127 7.55 30.58 5.10
N ASN A 128 6.87 31.47 4.36
CA ASN A 128 5.87 32.40 4.86
C ASN A 128 4.70 32.50 3.85
N PRO A 129 3.52 31.88 4.12
CA PRO A 129 3.16 31.18 5.35
C PRO A 129 3.99 29.91 5.58
N ALA A 130 4.08 29.51 6.85
CA ALA A 130 4.88 28.37 7.28
C ALA A 130 4.21 27.04 6.86
N HIS A 131 4.98 26.16 6.23
CA HIS A 131 4.56 24.82 5.83
C HIS A 131 5.55 23.78 6.35
N ALA A 132 5.03 22.60 6.72
CA ALA A 132 5.85 21.45 7.08
C ALA A 132 6.34 20.75 5.82
N TYR A 133 7.65 20.49 5.77
CA TYR A 133 8.32 19.77 4.68
C TYR A 133 9.10 18.60 5.27
N SER A 134 8.75 17.40 4.81
CA SER A 134 9.52 16.21 5.05
C SER A 134 10.83 16.28 4.25
N ASP A 135 11.94 15.92 4.90
CA ASP A 135 13.23 15.75 4.24
C ASP A 135 13.34 14.29 3.74
N THR A 136 14.55 13.76 3.71
CA THR A 136 14.85 12.39 3.35
C THR A 136 14.40 11.44 4.45
N ALA A 137 13.50 10.51 4.11
CA ALA A 137 13.02 9.46 5.00
C ALA A 137 13.87 8.19 4.86
N GLN A 138 14.12 7.50 5.98
CA GLN A 138 14.63 6.13 5.96
C GLN A 138 13.44 5.16 5.93
N CYS A 139 13.23 4.51 4.80
CA CYS A 139 12.16 3.54 4.58
C CYS A 139 12.69 2.10 4.62
N ARG A 140 11.76 1.15 4.62
CA ARG A 140 12.03 -0.25 4.28
C ARG A 140 11.93 -0.44 2.78
N ASP A 141 12.91 -1.12 2.19
CA ASP A 141 12.99 -1.36 0.75
C ASP A 141 11.77 -2.17 0.24
N TRP A 142 10.81 -1.46 -0.34
CA TRP A 142 9.58 -2.03 -0.86
C TRP A 142 9.80 -2.84 -2.14
N ASP A 143 10.93 -2.70 -2.84
CA ASP A 143 11.22 -3.47 -4.04
C ASP A 143 11.28 -4.97 -3.74
N VAL A 144 11.66 -5.32 -2.50
CA VAL A 144 11.58 -6.70 -2.01
C VAL A 144 10.14 -7.21 -2.05
N VAL A 145 9.17 -6.41 -1.63
CA VAL A 145 7.75 -6.78 -1.63
C VAL A 145 7.25 -6.98 -3.06
N TYR A 146 7.56 -6.04 -3.97
CA TYR A 146 7.15 -6.14 -5.38
C TYR A 146 7.78 -7.36 -6.07
N ARG A 147 9.09 -7.58 -5.88
CA ARG A 147 9.80 -8.71 -6.49
C ARG A 147 9.22 -10.05 -6.06
N GLU A 148 9.03 -10.24 -4.75
CA GLU A 148 8.45 -11.49 -4.25
C GLU A 148 6.98 -11.65 -4.68
N MET A 149 6.25 -10.53 -4.82
CA MET A 149 4.84 -10.57 -5.22
C MET A 149 4.71 -10.99 -6.68
N LEU A 150 5.55 -10.42 -7.56
CA LEU A 150 5.62 -10.81 -8.97
C LEU A 150 6.04 -12.27 -9.13
N ARG A 151 7.03 -12.74 -8.35
CA ARG A 151 7.45 -14.14 -8.35
C ARG A 151 6.29 -15.06 -7.94
N ASN A 152 5.62 -14.74 -6.83
CA ASN A 152 4.48 -15.50 -6.37
C ASN A 152 3.35 -15.53 -7.41
N GLN A 153 3.04 -14.40 -8.03
CA GLN A 153 2.01 -14.32 -9.07
C GLN A 153 2.36 -15.13 -10.32
N ALA A 154 3.62 -15.10 -10.76
CA ALA A 154 4.08 -15.90 -11.90
C ALA A 154 3.90 -17.41 -11.68
N GLU A 155 4.00 -17.89 -10.44
CA GLU A 155 3.79 -19.30 -10.07
C GLU A 155 2.30 -19.70 -10.03
N HIS A 156 1.37 -18.75 -9.90
CA HIS A 156 -0.05 -19.03 -9.59
C HIS A 156 -1.06 -18.48 -10.61
N LEU A 157 -0.66 -17.55 -11.47
CA LEU A 157 -1.51 -16.93 -12.49
C LEU A 157 -1.20 -17.40 -13.92
N ALA A 158 -0.24 -18.32 -14.08
CA ALA A 158 0.14 -18.92 -15.37
C ALA A 158 -0.90 -19.90 -15.90
#